data_AF-Q4TAN8-F1
#
_entry.id   AF-Q4TAN8-F1
#
_cell.length_a   1.000
_cell.length_b   1.000
_cell.length_c   1.000
_cell.angle_alpha   90.00
_cell.angle_beta   90.00
_cell.angle_gamma   90.00
#
_symmetry.space_group_name_H-M   'P 1'
#
loop_
_entity.id
_entity.type
_entity.pdbx_description
1 polymer ?
#
loop_
_entity_poly.entity_id
_entity_poly.type
_entity_poly.pdbx_seq_one_letter_code
_entity_poly.pdbx_strand_id
1 'polypeptide(L)' 'RTEGIRKVPYHYYEPGSRDECSEYKLHESAPYGGHRFITEKAVFAKWAKLHKIKFFNPSR' A
#
# COMPACT_ATOMS: atom_id res chain seq x y z
N ARG A 1 5.65 17.95 -11.51
CA ARG A 1 5.07 18.41 -10.23
C ARG A 1 5.23 17.28 -9.22
N THR A 2 6.24 17.34 -8.36
CA THR A 2 6.32 16.48 -7.17
C THR A 2 5.32 17.04 -6.17
N GLU A 3 4.04 16.69 -6.34
CA GLU A 3 3.07 16.79 -5.23
C GLU A 3 3.71 16.02 -4.07
N GLY A 4 4.06 16.73 -3.01
CA GLY A 4 4.81 16.18 -1.89
C GLY A 4 4.16 14.88 -1.44
N ILE A 5 4.95 13.81 -1.33
CA ILE A 5 4.51 12.48 -0.93
C ILE A 5 3.67 12.62 0.35
N ARG A 6 2.35 12.59 0.21
CA ARG A 6 1.43 12.78 1.34
C ARG A 6 1.53 11.53 2.20
N LYS A 7 2.09 11.67 3.40
CA LYS A 7 2.07 10.59 4.39
C LYS A 7 0.61 10.29 4.74
N VAL A 8 0.16 9.08 4.47
CA VAL A 8 -1.15 8.56 4.81
C VAL A 8 -0.99 7.50 5.91
N PRO A 9 -1.95 7.38 6.84
CA PRO A 9 -1.89 6.32 7.85
C PRO A 9 -2.00 4.95 7.17
N TYR A 10 -1.31 3.95 7.73
CA TYR A 10 -1.40 2.57 7.25
C TYR A 10 -2.82 2.01 7.36
N HIS A 11 -3.51 2.33 8.46
CA HIS A 11 -4.93 2.03 8.66
C HIS A 11 -5.77 3.31 8.60
N TYR A 12 -6.85 3.30 7.81
CA TYR A 12 -7.73 4.45 7.65
C TYR A 12 -8.49 4.82 8.93
N TYR A 13 -8.72 3.86 9.82
CA TYR A 13 -9.39 4.05 11.12
C TYR A 13 -8.41 4.45 12.24
N GLU A 14 -7.11 4.48 11.99
CA GLU A 14 -6.07 4.86 12.96
C GLU A 14 -5.19 5.99 12.40
N PRO A 15 -5.70 7.23 12.31
CA PRO A 15 -4.99 8.34 11.68
C PRO A 15 -3.70 8.77 12.39
N GLY A 16 -3.49 8.36 13.65
CA GLY A 16 -2.26 8.57 14.41
C GLY A 16 -1.25 7.41 14.32
N SER A 17 -1.55 6.37 13.55
CA SER A 17 -0.68 5.20 13.35
C SER A 17 0.53 5.51 12.46
N ARG A 18 1.37 4.48 12.22
CA ARG A 18 2.51 4.56 11.30
C ARG A 18 2.06 4.93 9.89
N ASP A 19 2.94 5.61 9.17
CA ASP A 19 2.69 5.91 7.77
C ASP A 19 2.73 4.63 6.92
N GLU A 20 1.83 4.56 5.93
CA GLU A 20 1.64 3.40 5.07
C GLU A 20 2.95 2.94 4.41
N CYS A 21 3.75 3.89 3.92
CA CYS A 21 4.99 3.60 3.21
C CYS A 21 6.05 2.97 4.12
N SER A 22 6.18 3.43 5.36
CA SER A 22 7.10 2.84 6.34
C SER A 22 6.70 1.41 6.69
N GLU A 23 5.41 1.15 6.92
CA GLU A 23 4.93 -0.20 7.25
C GLU A 23 5.13 -1.17 6.07
N TYR A 24 4.85 -0.71 4.85
CA TYR A 24 5.10 -1.52 3.65
C TYR A 24 6.57 -1.86 3.49
N LYS A 25 7.49 -0.90 3.66
CA LYS A 25 8.93 -1.17 3.53
C LYS A 25 9.45 -2.11 4.61
N LEU A 26 8.96 -1.96 5.84
CA LEU A 26 9.32 -2.83 6.96
C LEU A 26 8.94 -4.28 6.66
N HIS A 27 7.70 -4.51 6.23
CA HIS A 27 7.24 -5.86 5.91
C HIS A 27 7.87 -6.41 4.63
N GLU A 28 8.05 -5.58 3.60
CA GLU A 28 8.65 -6.00 2.34
C GLU A 28 10.11 -6.42 2.51
N SER A 29 10.85 -5.82 3.45
CA SER A 29 12.26 -6.16 3.71
C SER A 29 12.45 -7.22 4.80
N ALA A 30 11.38 -7.63 5.48
CA ALA A 30 11.49 -8.61 6.55
C ALA A 30 11.96 -9.98 6.01
N PRO A 31 12.92 -10.64 6.68
CA PRO A 31 13.44 -11.93 6.26
C PRO A 31 12.41 -13.06 6.48
N TYR A 32 11.56 -12.95 7.52
CA TYR A 32 10.54 -13.93 7.86
C TYR A 32 9.28 -13.24 8.41
N GLY A 33 8.10 -13.81 8.17
CA GLY A 33 6.82 -13.34 8.74
C GLY A 33 6.29 -12.00 8.21
N GLY A 34 7.01 -11.33 7.29
CA GLY A 34 6.55 -10.11 6.63
C GLY A 34 5.65 -10.38 5.42
N HIS A 35 4.84 -9.39 5.08
CA HIS A 35 4.06 -9.36 3.85
C HIS A 35 4.85 -8.69 2.73
N ARG A 36 4.59 -9.09 1.49
CA ARG A 36 5.23 -8.49 0.31
C ARG A 36 4.28 -7.48 -0.33
N PHE A 37 3.89 -6.45 0.43
CA PHE A 37 2.90 -5.45 0.02
C PHE A 37 3.21 -4.76 -1.32
N ILE A 38 4.48 -4.43 -1.58
CA ILE A 38 4.91 -3.80 -2.84
C ILE A 38 4.75 -4.81 -3.98
N THR A 39 5.20 -6.04 -3.76
CA THR A 39 5.08 -7.13 -4.75
C THR A 39 3.61 -7.45 -5.05
N GLU A 40 2.77 -7.58 -4.03
CA GLU A 40 1.33 -7.83 -4.15
C GLU A 40 0.64 -6.73 -4.96
N LYS A 41 0.93 -5.45 -4.68
CA LYS A 41 0.41 -4.32 -5.48
C LYS A 41 0.82 -4.42 -6.95
N ALA A 42 2.07 -4.82 -7.24
CA ALA A 42 2.52 -5.00 -8.62
C ALA A 42 1.76 -6.12 -9.34
N VAL A 43 1.49 -7.24 -8.65
CA VAL A 43 0.67 -8.35 -9.18
C VAL A 43 -0.76 -7.87 -9.47
N PHE A 44 -1.42 -7.20 -8.51
CA PHE A 44 -2.77 -6.68 -8.72
C PHE A 44 -2.84 -5.65 -9.84
N ALA A 45 -1.84 -4.76 -9.96
CA ALA A 45 -1.77 -3.80 -11.05
C ALA A 45 -1.62 -4.49 -12.42
N LYS A 46 -0.87 -5.59 -12.51
CA LYS A 46 -0.76 -6.39 -13.74
C LYS A 46 -2.08 -7.07 -14.08
N TRP A 47 -2.75 -7.66 -13.09
CA TRP A 47 -4.06 -8.30 -13.30
C TRP A 47 -5.15 -7.31 -13.68
N ALA A 48 -5.13 -6.09 -13.15
CA ALA A 48 -6.08 -5.05 -13.52
C ALA A 48 -5.98 -4.61 -14.99
N LYS A 49 -4.85 -4.89 -15.67
CA LYS A 49 -4.73 -4.70 -17.12
C LYS A 49 -5.45 -5.78 -17.94
N LEU A 50 -5.60 -6.97 -17.37
CA LEU A 50 -6.17 -8.15 -18.04
C LEU A 50 -7.63 -8.40 -17.65
N HIS A 51 -8.02 -7.96 -16.45
CA HIS A 51 -9.31 -8.22 -15.84
C HIS A 51 -10.00 -6.90 -15.44
N LYS A 52 -11.33 -6.92 -15.34
CA LYS A 52 -12.14 -5.78 -14.90
C LYS A 52 -12.08 -5.58 -13.38
N ILE A 53 -10.87 -5.41 -12.83
CA ILE A 53 -10.64 -5.16 -11.41
C ILE A 53 -10.81 -3.66 -11.14
N LYS A 54 -11.62 -3.30 -10.14
CA LYS A 54 -11.78 -1.92 -9.66
C LYS A 54 -11.16 -1.80 -8.27
N PHE A 55 -10.28 -0.83 -8.10
CA PHE A 55 -9.68 -0.51 -6.80
C PHE A 55 -10.51 0.56 -6.11
N PHE A 56 -10.98 0.27 -4.91
CA PHE A 56 -11.65 1.22 -4.05
C PHE A 56 -10.69 1.60 -2.93
N ASN A 57 -10.61 2.88 -2.62
CA ASN A 57 -9.95 3.38 -1.44
C ASN A 57 -11.02 3.93 -0.49
N PRO A 58 -10.91 3.72 0.83
CA PRO A 58 -11.83 4.34 1.77
C PRO A 58 -11.72 5.86 1.61
N SER A 59 -12.84 6.51 1.27
CA SER A 59 -12.93 7.97 1.31
C SER A 59 -12.72 8.42 2.75
N ARG A 60 -11.84 9.41 2.95
CA ARG A 60 -11.85 10.16 4.21
C ARG A 60 -13.20 10.83 4.42
#